data_AF-A0A4R8Q455-F1
#
_entry.id   AF-A0A4R8Q455-F1
#
_cell.length_a   1.000
_cell.length_b   1.000
_cell.length_c   1.000
_cell.angle_alpha   90.00
_cell.angle_beta   90.00
_cell.angle_gamma   90.00
#
_symmetry.space_group_name_H-M   'P 1'
#
loop_
_entity.id
_entity.type
_entity.pdbx_description
1 polymer ?
#
loop_
_entity_poly.entity_id
_entity_poly.type
_entity_poly.pdbx_seq_one_letter_code
_entity_poly.pdbx_strand_id
1 'polypeptide(L)'
;MFVQSQQSFSDITTALLEVLRDRFPDGLIVNHASPDETTELPKGDAELAYALPINANDLTQGWKNIKVKATDTPVGKGLRDGCAVAFSFDLDEPEFVVDVPSLDDDIEEEEEEEGMGSDE
;
A
#
# COMPACT_ATOMS: atom_id res chain seq x y z
N MET A 1 -5.64 7.16 -5.45
CA MET A 1 -5.33 8.61 -5.57
C MET A 1 -4.47 8.80 -6.80
N PHE A 2 -4.68 9.87 -7.59
CA PHE A 2 -3.79 10.23 -8.69
C PHE A 2 -2.91 11.41 -8.29
N VAL A 3 -1.63 11.36 -8.64
CA VAL A 3 -0.63 12.36 -8.29
C VAL A 3 -0.09 13.01 -9.55
N GLN A 4 0.12 14.33 -9.52
CA GLN A 4 0.74 15.05 -10.65
C GLN A 4 2.27 14.94 -10.58
N SER A 5 2.93 14.68 -11.71
CA SER A 5 4.36 14.36 -11.75
C SER A 5 5.28 15.52 -11.33
N GLN A 6 4.78 16.76 -11.37
CA GLN A 6 5.48 17.99 -10.95
C GLN A 6 5.09 18.46 -9.54
N GLN A 7 4.14 17.79 -8.88
CA GLN A 7 3.72 18.14 -7.54
C GLN A 7 4.82 17.79 -6.53
N SER A 8 4.96 18.60 -5.48
CA SER A 8 5.95 18.34 -4.44
C SER A 8 5.53 17.15 -3.58
N PHE A 9 6.49 16.38 -3.05
CA PHE A 9 6.17 15.31 -2.10
C PHE A 9 5.47 15.83 -0.84
N SER A 10 5.69 17.09 -0.46
CA SER A 10 4.92 17.74 0.62
C SER A 10 3.42 17.76 0.31
N ASP A 11 3.04 18.29 -0.86
CA ASP A 11 1.63 18.40 -1.23
C ASP A 11 1.00 17.01 -1.46
N ILE A 12 1.79 16.06 -2.01
CA ILE A 12 1.37 14.67 -2.18
C ILE A 12 1.08 14.03 -0.83
N THR A 13 1.97 14.22 0.15
CA THR A 13 1.81 13.69 1.51
C THR A 13 0.58 14.25 2.18
N THR A 14 0.35 15.56 2.09
CA THR A 14 -0.85 16.20 2.65
C THR A 14 -2.12 15.61 2.04
N ALA A 15 -2.22 15.55 0.71
CA ALA A 15 -3.40 15.03 0.05
C ALA A 15 -3.60 13.51 0.30
N LEU A 16 -2.52 12.74 0.44
CA LEU A 16 -2.60 11.34 0.84
C LEU A 16 -3.16 11.20 2.26
N LEU A 17 -2.64 11.96 3.23
CA LEU A 17 -3.12 11.93 4.62
C LEU A 17 -4.59 12.35 4.73
N GLU A 18 -5.03 13.34 3.94
CA GLU A 18 -6.44 13.74 3.88
C GLU A 18 -7.33 12.58 3.41
N VAL A 19 -6.96 11.92 2.31
CA VAL A 19 -7.70 10.76 1.78
C VAL A 19 -7.69 9.61 2.78
N LEU A 20 -6.55 9.33 3.42
CA LEU A 20 -6.45 8.26 4.41
C LEU A 20 -7.36 8.51 5.61
N ARG A 21 -7.39 9.74 6.14
CA ARG A 21 -8.26 10.09 7.27
C ARG A 21 -9.75 10.06 6.92
N ASP A 22 -10.09 10.47 5.70
CA ASP A 22 -11.47 10.45 5.21
C ASP A 22 -11.99 9.01 5.01
N ARG A 23 -11.15 8.13 4.46
CA ARG A 23 -11.52 6.76 4.09
C ARG A 23 -11.32 5.74 5.22
N PHE A 24 -10.35 5.98 6.10
CA PHE A 24 -9.94 5.08 7.18
C PHE A 24 -9.89 5.83 8.52
N PRO A 25 -11.03 6.35 9.01
CA PRO A 25 -11.08 7.11 10.26
C PRO A 25 -10.67 6.26 11.48
N ASP A 26 -10.89 4.94 11.43
CA ASP A 26 -10.58 3.99 12.50
C ASP A 26 -9.16 3.39 12.41
N GLY A 27 -8.36 3.79 11.41
CA GLY A 27 -7.00 3.29 11.19
C GLY A 27 -6.84 2.46 9.92
N LEU A 28 -5.59 2.28 9.49
CA LEU A 28 -5.25 1.58 8.26
C LEU A 28 -5.04 0.08 8.53
N ILE A 29 -5.81 -0.77 7.87
CA ILE A 29 -5.58 -2.23 7.87
C ILE A 29 -4.50 -2.52 6.83
N VAL A 30 -3.30 -2.90 7.27
CA VAL A 30 -2.13 -3.13 6.40
C VAL A 30 -2.06 -4.57 5.91
N ASN A 31 -2.66 -5.51 6.66
CA ASN A 31 -2.67 -6.94 6.35
C ASN A 31 -4.11 -7.46 6.37
N HIS A 32 -4.59 -7.97 5.23
CA HIS A 32 -5.95 -8.49 5.12
C HIS A 32 -6.16 -9.75 5.97
N ALA A 33 -5.11 -10.52 6.25
CA ALA A 33 -5.15 -11.69 7.11
C ALA A 33 -5.20 -11.34 8.63
N SER A 34 -5.06 -10.07 9.00
CA SER A 34 -5.14 -9.60 10.39
C SER A 34 -5.87 -8.26 10.47
N PRO A 35 -7.19 -8.25 10.20
CA PRO A 35 -7.98 -7.03 10.14
C PRO A 35 -8.08 -6.27 11.46
N ASP A 36 -7.79 -6.94 12.59
CA ASP A 36 -7.74 -6.33 13.92
C ASP A 36 -6.47 -5.51 14.17
N GLU A 37 -5.42 -5.65 13.34
CA GLU A 37 -4.19 -4.89 13.46
C GLU A 37 -4.25 -3.62 12.59
N THR A 38 -4.79 -2.56 13.18
CA THR A 38 -4.90 -1.25 12.52
C THR A 38 -3.71 -0.36 12.88
N THR A 39 -3.05 0.19 11.86
CA THR A 39 -2.04 1.24 12.05
C THR A 39 -2.74 2.58 12.25
N GLU A 40 -2.48 3.24 13.38
CA GLU A 40 -3.04 4.57 13.66
C GLU A 40 -2.48 5.60 12.67
N LEU A 41 -3.38 6.43 12.10
CA LEU A 41 -2.95 7.52 11.25
C LEU A 41 -2.39 8.68 12.10
N PRO A 42 -1.27 9.29 11.69
CA PRO A 42 -0.70 10.42 12.42
C PRO A 42 -1.70 11.58 12.44
N LYS A 43 -1.87 12.22 13.60
CA LYS A 43 -2.78 13.36 13.80
C LYS A 43 -2.04 14.68 13.54
N GLY A 44 -1.92 15.07 12.26
CA GLY A 44 -1.30 16.36 11.86
C GLY A 44 -0.47 16.28 10.59
N ASP A 45 0.34 17.31 10.33
CA ASP A 45 1.35 17.25 9.26
C ASP A 45 2.41 16.22 9.66
N ALA A 46 2.48 15.13 8.89
CA ALA A 46 3.47 14.07 9.06
C ALA A 46 4.26 13.92 7.77
N GLU A 47 5.54 13.60 7.90
CA GLU A 47 6.36 13.19 6.76
C GLU A 47 6.20 11.68 6.55
N LEU A 48 6.24 11.25 5.29
CA LEU A 48 6.16 9.85 4.92
C LEU A 48 7.42 9.42 4.18
N ALA A 49 7.87 8.20 4.45
CA ALA A 49 8.85 7.53 3.62
C ALA A 49 8.15 6.95 2.40
N TYR A 50 8.82 6.99 1.25
CA TYR A 50 8.29 6.46 -0.01
C TYR A 50 9.24 5.41 -0.60
N ALA A 51 8.66 4.38 -1.21
CA ALA A 51 9.40 3.34 -1.89
C ALA A 51 8.78 2.95 -3.22
N LEU A 52 9.64 2.47 -4.12
CA LEU A 52 9.26 1.88 -5.39
C LEU A 52 9.44 0.38 -5.34
N PRO A 53 8.58 -0.40 -6.02
CA PRO A 53 8.74 -1.84 -6.08
C PRO A 53 10.07 -2.17 -6.77
N ILE A 54 10.77 -3.18 -6.26
CA ILE A 54 12.00 -3.68 -6.89
C ILE A 54 11.70 -4.18 -8.30
N ASN A 55 10.54 -4.82 -8.47
CA ASN A 55 10.02 -5.25 -9.76
C ASN A 55 8.61 -4.68 -9.98
N ALA A 56 8.43 -3.85 -11.00
CA ALA A 56 7.14 -3.26 -11.31
C ALA A 56 6.07 -4.28 -11.74
N ASN A 57 6.48 -5.49 -12.15
CA ASN A 57 5.57 -6.58 -12.52
C ASN A 57 5.33 -7.57 -11.37
N ASP A 58 6.08 -7.46 -10.27
CA ASP A 58 5.97 -8.36 -9.12
C ASP A 58 6.25 -7.57 -7.82
N LEU A 59 5.16 -7.14 -7.18
CA LEU A 59 5.19 -6.34 -5.96
C LEU A 59 5.64 -7.14 -4.73
N THR A 60 5.70 -8.48 -4.83
CA THR A 60 6.14 -9.37 -3.73
C THR A 60 7.67 -9.41 -3.57
N GLN A 61 8.42 -8.97 -4.59
CA GLN A 61 9.89 -8.90 -4.56
C GLN A 61 10.42 -7.84 -3.58
N GLY A 62 9.54 -7.07 -2.97
CA GLY A 62 9.84 -6.05 -1.98
C GLY A 62 10.00 -4.66 -2.57
N TRP A 63 10.35 -3.72 -1.68
CA TRP A 63 10.27 -2.29 -1.94
C TRP A 63 11.61 -1.61 -1.65
N LYS A 64 11.97 -0.68 -2.52
CA LYS A 64 13.20 0.12 -2.43
C LYS A 64 12.86 1.56 -2.05
N ASN A 65 13.30 1.97 -0.86
CA ASN A 65 13.18 3.35 -0.41
C ASN A 65 13.92 4.32 -1.36
N ILE A 66 13.23 5.36 -1.80
CA ILE A 66 13.74 6.37 -2.74
C ILE A 66 14.21 7.67 -2.06
N LYS A 67 14.14 7.77 -0.73
CA LYS A 67 14.59 8.90 0.11
C LYS A 67 14.21 10.24 -0.50
N VAL A 68 12.95 10.61 -0.35
CA VAL A 68 12.41 11.88 -0.86
C VAL A 68 12.56 13.00 0.15
N LYS A 69 12.68 14.23 -0.34
CA LYS A 69 12.52 15.45 0.44
C LYS A 69 11.18 16.09 0.11
N ALA A 70 10.65 16.91 1.02
CA ALA A 70 9.39 17.64 0.82
C ALA A 70 9.32 18.43 -0.51
N THR A 71 10.43 19.00 -0.98
CA THR A 71 10.50 19.78 -2.23
C THR A 71 10.82 18.94 -3.48
N ASP A 72 11.09 17.65 -3.32
CA ASP A 72 11.33 16.77 -4.47
C ASP A 72 10.03 16.55 -5.23
N THR A 73 10.16 16.16 -6.51
CA THR A 73 9.02 15.81 -7.37
C THR A 73 9.11 14.36 -7.82
N PRO A 74 7.99 13.69 -8.10
CA PRO A 74 7.98 12.34 -8.67
C PRO A 74 8.90 12.19 -9.88
N VAL A 75 8.82 13.13 -10.84
CA VAL A 75 9.67 13.11 -12.03
C VAL A 75 11.17 13.28 -11.68
N GLY A 76 11.49 14.13 -10.70
CA GLY A 76 12.86 14.32 -10.21
C GLY A 76 13.45 13.08 -9.53
N LYS A 77 12.59 12.20 -9.01
CA LYS A 77 12.95 10.90 -8.42
C LYS A 77 12.87 9.73 -9.41
N GLY A 78 12.52 10.00 -10.67
CA GLY A 78 12.43 8.99 -11.71
C GLY A 78 11.15 8.14 -11.67
N LEU A 79 10.11 8.60 -10.95
CA LEU A 79 8.80 7.95 -10.99
C LEU A 79 8.21 8.11 -12.39
N ARG A 80 7.58 7.04 -12.87
CA ARG A 80 6.90 6.99 -14.16
C ARG A 80 5.40 6.99 -13.95
N ASP A 81 4.66 7.46 -14.94
CA ASP A 81 3.21 7.42 -14.88
C ASP A 81 2.73 5.96 -14.76
N GLY A 82 1.74 5.74 -13.89
CA GLY A 82 1.17 4.42 -13.62
C GLY A 82 2.03 3.50 -12.75
N CYS A 83 3.14 3.98 -12.16
CA CYS A 83 3.91 3.16 -11.21
C CYS A 83 3.21 3.05 -9.84
N ALA A 84 3.36 1.87 -9.21
CA ALA A 84 2.97 1.67 -7.82
C ALA A 84 4.03 2.31 -6.90
N VAL A 85 3.56 2.89 -5.79
CA VAL A 85 4.40 3.53 -4.77
C VAL A 85 3.91 3.07 -3.41
N ALA A 86 4.82 2.56 -2.59
CA ALA A 86 4.54 2.27 -1.19
C ALA A 86 4.91 3.48 -0.32
N PHE A 87 4.18 3.64 0.78
CA PHE A 87 4.47 4.65 1.79
C PHE A 87 4.61 4.00 3.16
N SER A 88 5.36 4.64 4.06
CA SER A 88 5.51 4.23 5.45
C SER A 88 5.53 5.46 6.36
N PHE A 89 4.97 5.30 7.56
CA PHE A 89 4.94 6.35 8.59
C PHE A 89 6.25 6.46 9.37
N ASP A 90 7.08 5.42 9.34
CA ASP A 90 8.40 5.41 9.97
C ASP A 90 9.46 6.01 9.04
N LEU A 91 10.20 7.01 9.53
CA LEU A 91 11.19 7.73 8.70
C LEU A 91 12.62 7.20 8.87
N ASP A 92 12.95 6.71 10.07
CA ASP A 92 14.31 6.29 10.43
C ASP A 92 14.65 4.92 9.82
N GLU A 93 13.78 3.93 10.00
CA GLU A 93 13.88 2.59 9.43
C GLU A 93 12.55 2.17 8.80
N PRO A 94 12.15 2.77 7.67
CA PRO A 94 10.87 2.49 7.04
C PRO A 94 10.79 1.04 6.57
N GLU A 95 9.84 0.32 7.13
CA GLU A 95 9.38 -0.95 6.60
C GLU A 95 8.20 -0.70 5.66
N PHE A 96 8.22 -1.37 4.49
CA PHE A 96 7.19 -1.24 3.46
C PHE A 96 6.52 -2.60 3.31
N VAL A 97 5.57 -2.88 4.20
CA VAL A 97 4.70 -4.05 4.12
C VAL A 97 3.52 -3.67 3.23
N VAL A 98 3.42 -4.30 2.06
CA VAL A 98 2.29 -4.10 1.15
C VAL A 98 1.69 -5.46 0.89
N ASP A 99 0.49 -5.65 1.43
CA ASP A 99 -0.34 -6.80 1.12
C ASP A 99 -1.05 -6.54 -0.22
N VAL A 100 -0.82 -7.42 -1.19
CA VAL A 100 -1.41 -7.33 -2.53
C VAL A 100 -2.37 -8.51 -2.66
N PRO A 101 -3.69 -8.29 -2.62
CA PRO A 101 -4.64 -9.38 -2.76
C PRO A 101 -4.43 -10.04 -4.12
N SER A 102 -4.26 -11.36 -4.11
CA SER A 102 -4.18 -12.15 -5.34
C SER A 102 -5.55 -12.73 -5.66
N LEU A 103 -5.86 -12.88 -6.95
CA LEU A 103 -7.14 -13.49 -7.37
C LEU A 103 -7.23 -14.97 -6.95
N ASP A 104 -6.08 -15.62 -6.72
CA ASP A 104 -6.01 -17.01 -6.25
C ASP A 104 -6.47 -17.14 -4.78
N ASP A 105 -6.40 -16.07 -3.98
CA ASP A 105 -6.88 -16.07 -2.58
C ASP A 105 -8.43 -16.11 -2.47
N ASP A 106 -9.16 -15.84 -3.56
CA ASP A 106 -10.63 -15.91 -3.62
C ASP A 106 -11.17 -17.29 -4.11
N ILE A 107 -10.30 -18.27 -4.40
CA ILE A 107 -10.69 -19.59 -4.94
C ILE A 107 -10.72 -20.68 -3.85
N GLU A 108 -10.90 -20.31 -2.58
CA GLU A 108 -11.14 -21.28 -1.51
C GLU A 108 -12.66 -21.32 -1.17
N GLU A 109 -13.25 -22.51 -1.38
CA GLU A 109 -14.58 -22.97 -0.93
C GLU A 109 -15.78 -22.87 -1.90
N GLU A 110 -15.66 -23.46 -3.10
CA GLU A 110 -16.82 -24.11 -3.77
C GLU A 110 -16.44 -25.52 -4.28
N GLU A 111 -15.86 -26.38 -3.42
CA GLU A 111 -15.92 -27.83 -3.67
C GLU A 111 -17.26 -28.34 -3.16
N GLU A 112 -18.23 -28.37 -4.08
CA GLU A 112 -19.54 -29.00 -3.91
C GLU A 112 -19.39 -30.41 -3.31
N GLU A 113 -20.07 -30.67 -2.17
CA GLU A 113 -20.29 -32.02 -1.67
C GLU A 113 -21.10 -32.84 -2.69
N GLU A 114 -20.43 -33.45 -3.67
CA GLU A 114 -21.02 -34.53 -4.46
C GLU A 114 -21.01 -35.81 -3.62
N GLY A 115 -22.14 -36.07 -2.98
CA GLY A 115 -22.38 -37.23 -2.13
C GLY A 115 -22.00 -38.56 -2.79
N MET A 116 -21.06 -39.27 -2.18
CA MET A 116 -20.89 -40.71 -2.35
C MET A 116 -21.52 -41.44 -1.16
N GLY A 117 -22.86 -41.43 -1.12
CA GLY A 117 -23.61 -42.52 -0.51
C GLY A 117 -23.62 -43.70 -1.48
N SER A 118 -22.65 -44.61 -1.37
CA SER A 118 -22.76 -45.93 -1.99
C SER A 118 -22.97 -46.96 -0.89
N ASP A 119 -24.25 -47.31 -0.74
CA ASP A 119 -24.75 -48.59 -0.24
C ASP A 119 -23.99 -49.74 -0.93
N GLU A 120 -23.38 -50.66 -0.16
CA GLU A 120 -23.62 -52.13 -0.21
C GLU A 120 -22.85 -52.87 0.90
#